data_AF-A0A2M9BI96-F1
#
_entry.id   AF-A0A2M9BI96-F1
#
_cell.length_a   1.000
_cell.length_b   1.000
_cell.length_c   1.000
_cell.angle_alpha   90.00
_cell.angle_beta   90.00
_cell.angle_gamma   90.00
#
_symmetry.space_group_name_H-M   'P 1'
#
loop_
_entity.id
_entity.type
_entity.pdbx_description
1 polymer ?
#
loop_
_entity_poly.entity_id
_entity_poly.type
_entity_poly.pdbx_seq_one_letter_code
_entity_poly.pdbx_strand_id
1 'polypeptide(L)'
;MTVMAEPVMPAQPTLRARTVLVLNASYEPLQRVSLRHAIRMLVREVAVVEEAHADATFGPFPVPKVLRLLRYVVMRWMHRRRPICTKAAVKARDQRCGYCGGPAETVDHILPRSRGGLLTWENSVAACLRCNHRKSDRTPVEAGMTLLVTPVVPARSPLLPTR
;
A
#
# COMPACT_ATOMS: atom_id res chain seq x y z
N MET A 1 -7.57 36.51 -51.35
CA MET A 1 -8.22 35.33 -50.77
C MET A 1 -7.34 34.83 -49.64
N THR A 2 -7.57 35.33 -48.42
CA THR A 2 -6.81 34.93 -47.23
C THR A 2 -7.69 33.96 -46.46
N VAL A 3 -7.34 32.67 -46.53
CA VAL A 3 -8.04 31.61 -45.81
C VAL A 3 -7.62 31.71 -44.34
N MET A 4 -8.54 32.11 -43.48
CA MET A 4 -8.35 32.11 -42.03
C MET A 4 -8.30 30.65 -41.58
N ALA A 5 -7.14 30.21 -41.08
CA ALA A 5 -6.98 28.90 -40.47
C ALA A 5 -7.78 28.86 -39.15
N GLU A 6 -8.75 27.95 -39.05
CA GLU A 6 -9.43 27.65 -37.79
C GLU A 6 -8.44 27.05 -36.79
N PRO A 7 -8.46 27.46 -35.50
CA PRO A 7 -7.56 26.90 -34.50
C PRO A 7 -7.95 25.45 -34.22
N VAL A 8 -7.05 24.53 -34.54
CA VAL A 8 -7.18 23.12 -34.21
C VAL A 8 -7.19 22.96 -32.68
N MET A 9 -8.31 22.52 -32.12
CA MET A 9 -8.39 22.14 -30.71
C MET A 9 -7.54 20.89 -30.49
N PRO A 10 -6.54 20.90 -29.58
CA PRO A 10 -5.74 19.71 -29.33
C PRO A 10 -6.63 18.60 -28.78
N ALA A 11 -6.50 17.41 -29.37
CA ALA A 11 -7.23 16.21 -28.99
C ALA A 11 -7.15 15.97 -27.48
N GLN A 12 -8.31 16.02 -26.81
CA GLN A 12 -8.40 15.78 -25.38
C GLN A 12 -8.03 14.33 -25.06
N PRO A 13 -6.94 14.05 -24.30
CA PRO A 13 -6.62 12.70 -23.90
C PRO A 13 -7.70 12.24 -22.93
N THR A 14 -8.30 11.09 -23.21
CA THR A 14 -9.46 10.51 -22.51
C THR A 14 -9.38 10.70 -20.99
N LEU A 15 -10.19 11.64 -20.47
CA LEU A 15 -10.25 12.03 -19.05
C LEU A 15 -10.63 10.89 -18.08
N ARG A 16 -10.98 9.71 -18.59
CA ARG A 16 -11.57 8.60 -17.84
C ARG A 16 -10.57 7.80 -16.98
N ALA A 17 -9.26 7.87 -17.23
CA ALA A 17 -8.25 7.06 -16.52
C ALA A 17 -7.29 7.86 -15.62
N ARG A 18 -7.49 9.18 -15.45
CA ARG A 18 -6.59 10.01 -14.64
C ARG A 18 -6.94 9.92 -13.15
N THR A 19 -5.97 9.47 -12.35
CA THR A 19 -6.02 9.50 -10.89
C THR A 19 -5.21 10.68 -10.35
N VAL A 20 -5.70 11.30 -9.29
CA VAL A 20 -5.16 12.50 -8.64
C VAL A 20 -4.71 12.11 -7.24
N LEU A 21 -3.50 12.47 -6.84
CA LEU A 21 -3.01 12.25 -5.48
C LEU A 21 -3.60 13.31 -4.54
N VAL A 22 -4.19 12.90 -3.44
CA VAL A 22 -4.65 13.79 -2.36
C VAL A 22 -3.66 13.70 -1.21
N LEU A 23 -3.19 14.84 -0.74
CA LEU A 23 -2.35 15.02 0.44
C LEU A 23 -3.19 15.53 1.62
N ASN A 24 -2.76 15.18 2.82
CA ASN A 24 -3.24 15.79 4.05
C ASN A 24 -2.74 17.24 4.16
N ALA A 25 -3.32 18.02 5.08
CA ALA A 25 -2.87 19.40 5.33
C ALA A 25 -1.37 19.49 5.70
N SER A 26 -0.82 18.41 6.26
CA SER A 26 0.60 18.25 6.59
C SER A 26 1.47 17.73 5.44
N TYR A 27 0.99 17.74 4.19
CA TYR A 27 1.69 17.24 2.99
C TYR A 27 1.91 15.71 2.95
N GLU A 28 1.40 14.97 3.93
CA GLU A 28 1.43 13.50 3.92
C GLU A 28 0.49 12.94 2.84
N PRO A 29 0.90 11.93 2.05
CA PRO A 29 0.04 11.33 1.06
C PRO A 29 -1.15 10.61 1.71
N LEU A 30 -2.36 10.96 1.28
CA LEU A 30 -3.62 10.46 1.84
C LEU A 30 -4.18 9.29 1.02
N GLN A 31 -4.45 9.53 -0.26
CA GLN A 31 -5.03 8.54 -1.18
C GLN A 31 -4.99 9.04 -2.63
N ARG A 32 -5.26 8.15 -3.59
CA ARG A 32 -5.52 8.51 -4.99
C ARG A 32 -7.03 8.52 -5.24
N VAL A 33 -7.52 9.56 -5.92
CA VAL A 33 -8.94 9.71 -6.27
C VAL A 33 -9.10 9.88 -7.78
N SER A 34 -10.31 9.65 -8.31
CA SER A 34 -10.59 9.96 -9.71
C SER A 34 -10.59 11.47 -9.94
N LEU A 35 -10.26 11.90 -11.16
CA LEU A 35 -10.34 13.31 -11.56
C LEU A 35 -11.71 13.95 -11.23
N ARG A 36 -12.81 13.24 -11.50
CA ARG A 36 -14.18 13.71 -11.17
C ARG A 36 -14.35 14.01 -9.67
N HIS A 37 -13.78 13.18 -8.80
CA HIS A 37 -13.83 13.40 -7.36
C HIS A 37 -12.93 14.58 -6.97
N ALA A 38 -11.72 14.67 -7.53
CA ALA A 38 -10.81 15.79 -7.29
C ALA A 38 -11.47 17.15 -7.63
N ILE A 39 -12.14 17.26 -8.78
CA ILE A 39 -12.87 18.48 -9.15
C ILE A 39 -13.98 18.80 -8.16
N ARG A 40 -14.75 17.79 -7.70
CA ARG A 40 -15.77 18.00 -6.66
C ARG A 40 -15.17 18.55 -5.36
N MET A 41 -13.95 18.14 -5.01
CA MET A 41 -13.26 18.66 -3.81
C MET A 41 -12.87 20.13 -3.98
N LEU A 42 -12.41 20.53 -5.17
CA LEU A 42 -12.11 21.93 -5.49
C LEU A 42 -13.36 22.81 -5.45
N VAL A 43 -14.46 22.37 -6.09
CA VAL A 43 -15.74 23.11 -6.12
C VAL A 43 -16.33 23.28 -4.72
N ARG A 44 -16.09 22.33 -3.81
CA ARG A 44 -16.52 22.42 -2.40
C ARG A 44 -15.55 23.18 -1.51
N GLU A 45 -14.45 23.69 -2.06
CA GLU A 45 -13.42 24.45 -1.34
C GLU A 45 -12.83 23.68 -0.15
N VAL A 46 -12.70 22.35 -0.27
CA VAL A 46 -12.10 21.50 0.78
C VAL A 46 -10.64 21.14 0.49
N ALA A 47 -10.15 21.45 -0.70
CA ALA A 47 -8.80 21.16 -1.15
C ALA A 47 -8.27 22.25 -2.07
N VAL A 48 -6.95 22.36 -2.15
CA VAL A 48 -6.21 23.26 -3.05
C VAL A 48 -5.35 22.46 -4.01
N VAL A 49 -5.11 23.02 -5.20
CA VAL A 49 -4.22 22.41 -6.19
C VAL A 49 -2.78 22.70 -5.80
N GLU A 50 -1.99 21.65 -5.59
CA GLU A 50 -0.53 21.76 -5.38
C GLU A 50 0.22 21.58 -6.70
N GLU A 51 -0.23 20.65 -7.54
CA GLU A 51 0.33 20.42 -8.87
C GLU A 51 -0.77 20.21 -9.90
N ALA A 52 -0.58 20.77 -11.09
CA ALA A 52 -1.51 20.63 -12.22
C ALA A 52 -0.81 20.13 -13.49
N HIS A 53 -1.61 19.66 -14.44
CA HIS A 53 -1.17 19.50 -15.84
C HIS A 53 -1.18 20.87 -16.52
N ALA A 54 -0.05 21.28 -17.09
CA ALA A 54 0.11 22.58 -17.76
C ALA A 54 -0.88 22.77 -18.92
N ASP A 55 -1.11 21.71 -19.70
CA ASP A 55 -1.84 21.80 -20.97
C ASP A 55 -3.26 21.23 -20.89
N ALA A 56 -3.81 21.04 -19.69
CA ALA A 56 -5.13 20.44 -19.52
C ALA A 56 -5.98 21.18 -18.49
N THR A 57 -7.18 21.56 -18.92
CA THR A 57 -8.21 22.19 -18.09
C THR A 57 -9.46 21.32 -18.03
N PHE A 58 -10.20 21.43 -16.94
CA PHE A 58 -11.52 20.86 -16.74
C PHE A 58 -12.48 22.00 -16.39
N GLY A 59 -13.19 22.51 -17.41
CA GLY A 59 -13.97 23.74 -17.26
C GLY A 59 -13.06 24.91 -16.86
N PRO A 60 -13.38 25.69 -15.80
CA PRO A 60 -12.55 26.81 -15.36
C PRO A 60 -11.33 26.39 -14.51
N PHE A 61 -11.19 25.10 -14.18
CA PHE A 61 -10.12 24.63 -13.29
C PHE A 61 -9.01 23.96 -14.09
N PRO A 62 -7.73 24.12 -13.70
CA PRO A 62 -6.66 23.29 -14.24
C PRO A 62 -6.89 21.83 -13.82
N VAL A 63 -6.48 20.87 -14.64
CA VAL A 63 -6.57 19.44 -14.28
C VAL A 63 -5.55 19.14 -13.19
N PRO A 64 -5.96 18.82 -11.95
CA PRO A 64 -5.04 18.60 -10.84
C PRO A 64 -4.32 17.25 -11.00
N LYS A 65 -3.02 17.25 -10.68
CA LYS A 65 -2.20 16.06 -10.43
C LYS A 65 -2.16 15.74 -8.94
N VAL A 66 -1.99 16.77 -8.13
CA VAL A 66 -1.88 16.68 -6.67
C VAL A 66 -2.79 17.74 -6.04
N LEU A 67 -3.65 17.30 -5.13
CA LEU A 67 -4.44 18.16 -4.27
C LEU A 67 -3.95 18.07 -2.83
N ARG A 68 -4.07 19.15 -2.06
CA ARG A 68 -3.89 19.14 -0.61
C ARG A 68 -5.18 19.55 0.10
N LEU A 69 -5.57 18.81 1.13
CA LEU A 69 -6.71 19.18 1.96
C LEU A 69 -6.42 20.43 2.79
N LEU A 70 -7.41 21.31 2.94
CA LEU A 70 -7.30 22.50 3.77
C LEU A 70 -7.35 22.21 5.27
N ARG A 71 -7.99 21.11 5.66
CA ARG A 71 -8.09 20.67 7.05
C ARG A 71 -7.37 19.35 7.24
N TYR A 72 -6.69 19.20 8.38
CA TYR A 72 -6.05 17.95 8.74
C TYR A 72 -7.11 16.87 8.98
N VAL A 73 -6.95 15.73 8.31
CA VAL A 73 -7.81 14.56 8.49
C VAL A 73 -7.02 13.47 9.20
N VAL A 74 -7.45 13.11 10.41
CA VAL A 74 -6.88 11.96 11.12
C VAL A 74 -7.38 10.68 10.45
N MET A 75 -6.49 9.90 9.86
CA MET A 75 -6.80 8.67 9.12
C MET A 75 -7.13 7.47 10.02
N ARG A 76 -7.96 7.66 11.06
CA ARG A 76 -8.26 6.63 12.08
C ARG A 76 -8.73 5.31 11.49
N TRP A 77 -9.47 5.32 10.37
CA TRP A 77 -9.92 4.10 9.68
C TRP A 77 -8.77 3.34 9.00
N MET A 78 -7.75 4.06 8.51
CA MET A 78 -6.56 3.48 7.88
C MET A 78 -5.69 2.76 8.93
N HIS A 79 -5.66 3.27 10.16
CA HIS A 79 -4.93 2.66 11.28
C HIS A 79 -5.68 1.53 11.98
N ARG A 80 -7.01 1.40 11.80
CA ARG A 80 -7.84 0.47 12.58
C ARG A 80 -7.88 -0.96 12.07
N ARG A 81 -7.60 -1.22 10.79
CA ARG A 81 -7.68 -2.58 10.23
C ARG A 81 -6.33 -3.28 10.35
N ARG A 82 -6.20 -4.18 11.34
CA ARG A 82 -5.08 -5.13 11.43
C ARG A 82 -4.82 -5.74 10.05
N PRO A 83 -3.57 -5.77 9.57
CA PRO A 83 -3.26 -6.36 8.27
C PRO A 83 -3.62 -7.85 8.30
N ILE A 84 -4.16 -8.36 7.19
CA ILE A 84 -4.52 -9.77 7.07
C ILE A 84 -3.24 -10.59 7.02
N CYS A 85 -3.14 -11.61 7.88
CA CYS A 85 -2.01 -12.55 7.83
C CYS A 85 -2.18 -13.49 6.63
N THR A 86 -1.24 -13.44 5.70
CA THR A 86 -1.15 -14.39 4.58
C THR A 86 0.29 -14.86 4.45
N LYS A 87 0.52 -16.02 3.81
CA LYS A 87 1.88 -16.52 3.59
C LYS A 87 2.75 -15.53 2.81
N ALA A 88 2.18 -14.89 1.78
CA ALA A 88 2.86 -13.86 1.01
C ALA A 88 3.24 -12.65 1.88
N ALA A 89 2.33 -12.23 2.76
CA ALA A 89 2.58 -11.10 3.66
C ALA A 89 3.62 -11.43 4.75
N VAL A 90 3.66 -12.66 5.26
CA VAL A 90 4.72 -13.12 6.18
C VAL A 90 6.08 -13.13 5.49
N LYS A 91 6.16 -13.68 4.27
CA LYS A 91 7.41 -13.62 3.46
C LYS A 91 7.86 -12.19 3.19
N ALA A 92 6.92 -11.29 2.91
CA ALA A 92 7.21 -9.87 2.70
C ALA A 92 7.66 -9.16 3.99
N ARG A 93 7.13 -9.53 5.16
CA ARG A 93 7.56 -8.99 6.45
C ARG A 93 8.98 -9.42 6.79
N ASP A 94 9.29 -10.70 6.63
CA ASP A 94 10.54 -11.28 7.16
C ASP A 94 11.71 -11.24 6.17
N GLN A 95 11.44 -11.30 4.85
CA GLN A 95 12.39 -11.31 3.71
C GLN A 95 13.43 -12.46 3.70
N ARG A 96 13.83 -12.96 4.86
CA ARG A 96 14.82 -14.00 5.08
C ARG A 96 14.27 -15.06 6.03
N CYS A 97 14.91 -16.21 6.07
CA CYS A 97 14.56 -17.31 6.95
C CYS A 97 14.70 -16.86 8.41
N GLY A 98 13.62 -16.95 9.18
CA GLY A 98 13.57 -16.59 10.60
C GLY A 98 14.39 -17.49 11.53
N TYR A 99 15.11 -18.49 11.00
CA TYR A 99 15.94 -19.41 11.78
C TYR A 99 17.43 -19.28 11.45
N CYS A 100 17.79 -19.33 10.17
CA CYS A 100 19.21 -19.29 9.74
C CYS A 100 19.60 -17.97 9.06
N GLY A 101 18.64 -17.07 8.83
CA GLY A 101 18.86 -15.85 8.06
C GLY A 101 19.05 -16.08 6.56
N GLY A 102 19.04 -17.30 6.03
CA GLY A 102 19.15 -17.53 4.57
C GLY A 102 17.95 -17.02 3.75
N PRO A 103 17.93 -17.26 2.43
CA PRO A 103 16.72 -17.05 1.63
C PRO A 103 15.51 -17.78 2.22
N ALA A 104 14.31 -17.25 2.01
CA ALA A 104 13.06 -17.86 2.48
C ALA A 104 12.17 -18.32 1.32
N GLU A 105 11.96 -19.63 1.25
CA GLU A 105 11.12 -20.26 0.25
C GLU A 105 9.67 -20.43 0.75
N THR A 106 9.49 -20.70 2.05
CA THR A 106 8.25 -21.15 2.67
C THR A 106 7.89 -20.32 3.91
N VAL A 107 6.74 -20.61 4.52
CA VAL A 107 6.30 -20.05 5.80
C VAL A 107 6.11 -21.21 6.77
N ASP A 108 6.77 -21.12 7.93
CA ASP A 108 6.63 -22.08 9.02
C ASP A 108 5.71 -21.54 10.12
N HIS A 109 5.05 -22.45 10.83
CA HIS A 109 4.25 -22.13 12.01
C HIS A 109 5.03 -22.46 13.28
N ILE A 110 5.28 -21.47 14.14
CA ILE A 110 6.05 -21.62 15.39
C ILE A 110 5.45 -22.73 16.26
N LEU A 111 4.15 -22.66 16.54
CA LEU A 111 3.33 -23.80 16.94
C LEU A 111 2.90 -24.54 15.66
N PRO A 112 3.28 -25.82 15.47
CA PRO A 112 2.92 -26.59 14.29
C PRO A 112 1.40 -26.70 14.08
N ARG A 113 0.98 -26.77 12.82
CA ARG A 113 -0.44 -26.91 12.45
C ARG A 113 -1.04 -28.22 12.99
N SER A 114 -0.26 -29.29 13.04
CA SER A 114 -0.63 -30.58 13.66
C SER A 114 -1.00 -30.45 15.14
N ARG A 115 -0.54 -29.40 15.81
CA ARG A 115 -0.83 -29.08 17.22
C ARG A 115 -1.76 -27.86 17.37
N GLY A 116 -2.54 -27.53 16.34
CA GLY A 116 -3.50 -26.43 16.38
C GLY A 116 -2.91 -25.05 16.04
N GLY A 117 -1.66 -24.99 15.57
CA GLY A 117 -1.04 -23.75 15.12
C GLY A 117 -1.76 -23.11 13.93
N LEU A 118 -2.23 -21.88 14.12
CA LEU A 118 -2.92 -21.10 13.09
C LEU A 118 -1.95 -20.20 12.31
N LEU A 119 -2.34 -19.81 11.09
CA LEU A 119 -1.66 -18.79 10.31
C LEU A 119 -1.98 -17.41 10.90
N THR A 120 -1.15 -16.94 11.83
CA THR A 120 -1.25 -15.61 12.45
C THR A 120 0.11 -14.91 12.41
N TRP A 121 0.12 -13.59 12.59
CA TRP A 121 1.38 -12.83 12.57
C TRP A 121 2.32 -13.27 13.67
N GLU A 122 1.75 -13.65 14.81
CA GLU A 122 2.42 -14.06 16.03
C GLU A 122 2.89 -15.52 16.00
N ASN A 123 2.30 -16.35 15.12
CA ASN A 123 2.63 -17.77 15.01
C ASN A 123 3.33 -18.15 13.70
N SER A 124 3.62 -17.21 12.79
CA SER A 124 4.15 -17.54 11.47
C SER A 124 5.40 -16.73 11.13
N VAL A 125 6.38 -17.41 10.54
CA VAL A 125 7.66 -16.82 10.09
C VAL A 125 8.06 -17.34 8.73
N ALA A 126 8.76 -16.53 7.94
CA ALA A 126 9.36 -17.00 6.71
C ALA A 126 10.51 -17.99 7.03
N ALA A 127 10.62 -19.07 6.27
CA ALA A 127 11.59 -20.12 6.51
C ALA A 127 12.13 -20.69 5.20
N CYS A 128 13.38 -21.18 5.22
CA CYS A 128 13.90 -22.02 4.14
C CYS A 128 13.41 -23.46 4.29
N LEU A 129 13.45 -24.24 3.21
CA LEU A 129 12.98 -25.63 3.24
C LEU A 129 13.74 -26.49 4.26
N ARG A 130 15.07 -26.30 4.36
CA ARG A 130 15.93 -27.04 5.31
C ARG A 130 15.54 -26.79 6.77
N CYS A 131 15.38 -25.52 7.17
CA CYS A 131 15.00 -25.17 8.53
C CYS A 131 13.57 -25.60 8.84
N ASN A 132 12.64 -25.39 7.90
CA ASN A 132 11.26 -25.81 8.04
C ASN A 132 11.16 -27.33 8.26
N HIS A 133 11.89 -28.11 7.47
CA HIS A 133 11.95 -29.56 7.61
C HIS A 133 12.65 -30.01 8.90
N ARG A 134 13.73 -29.34 9.31
CA ARG A 134 14.41 -29.60 10.59
C ARG A 134 13.45 -29.38 11.76
N LYS A 135 12.65 -28.32 11.75
CA LYS A 135 11.67 -28.09 12.81
C LYS A 135 10.55 -29.13 12.79
N SER A 136 9.95 -29.34 11.62
CA SER A 136 8.83 -30.28 11.43
C SER A 136 7.68 -29.99 12.42
N ASP A 137 7.06 -31.03 12.99
CA ASP A 137 5.97 -30.98 13.96
C ASP A 137 6.41 -30.61 15.39
N ARG A 138 7.54 -29.95 15.54
CA ARG A 138 8.07 -29.44 16.81
C ARG A 138 7.99 -27.93 16.91
N THR A 139 8.05 -27.40 18.12
CA THR A 139 8.31 -25.97 18.33
C THR A 139 9.79 -25.65 18.06
N PRO A 140 10.19 -24.38 17.82
CA PRO A 140 11.60 -24.03 17.66
C PRO A 140 12.45 -24.47 18.85
N VAL A 141 11.92 -24.33 20.08
CA VAL A 141 12.60 -24.76 21.32
C VAL A 141 12.82 -26.27 21.32
N GLU A 142 11.80 -27.06 21.03
CA GLU A 142 11.89 -28.53 20.91
C GLU A 142 12.86 -29.00 19.81
N ALA A 143 13.01 -28.20 18.75
CA ALA A 143 13.93 -28.48 17.64
C ALA A 143 15.38 -27.99 17.90
N GLY A 144 15.62 -27.34 19.05
CA GLY A 144 16.91 -26.70 19.35
C GLY A 144 17.25 -25.60 18.34
N MET A 145 16.24 -24.82 17.94
CA MET A 145 16.33 -23.78 16.93
C MET A 145 15.97 -22.43 17.56
N THR A 146 16.87 -21.47 17.40
CA THR A 146 16.65 -20.09 17.82
C THR A 146 15.87 -19.35 16.73
N LEU A 147 14.85 -18.60 17.14
CA LEU A 147 14.13 -17.70 16.26
C LEU A 147 14.88 -16.36 16.19
N LEU A 148 15.31 -15.96 15.00
CA LEU A 148 16.05 -14.72 14.73
C LEU A 148 15.13 -13.53 14.46
N VAL A 149 13.83 -13.77 14.32
CA VAL A 149 12.81 -12.77 13.99
C VAL A 149 11.78 -12.74 15.11
N THR A 150 11.31 -11.55 15.48
CA THR A 150 10.19 -11.44 16.41
C THR A 150 8.87 -11.45 15.61
N PRO A 151 8.01 -12.47 15.77
CA PRO A 151 6.76 -12.59 15.02
C PRO A 151 5.74 -11.60 15.57
N VAL A 152 5.75 -10.37 15.06
CA VAL A 152 4.79 -9.33 15.42
C VAL A 152 3.94 -8.93 14.23
N VAL A 153 2.79 -8.33 14.53
CA VAL A 153 1.97 -7.68 13.51
C VAL A 153 2.78 -6.53 12.91
N PRO A 154 3.01 -6.50 11.58
CA PRO A 154 3.72 -5.39 10.98
C PRO A 154 2.92 -4.10 11.15
N ALA A 155 3.62 -3.00 11.43
CA ALA A 155 3.04 -1.68 11.30
C ALA A 155 2.58 -1.47 9.85
N ARG A 156 1.40 -0.88 9.63
CA ARG A 156 0.98 -0.51 8.28
C ARG A 156 1.96 0.51 7.72
N SER A 157 2.61 0.19 6.60
CA SER A 157 3.18 1.22 5.73
C SER A 157 2.05 1.79 4.86
N PRO A 158 1.79 3.11 4.89
CA PRO A 158 0.74 3.73 4.08
C PRO A 158 1.00 3.64 2.56
N LEU A 159 2.20 3.20 2.15
CA LEU A 159 2.65 3.17 0.76
C LEU A 159 2.56 1.79 0.09
N LEU A 160 2.15 0.74 0.81
CA LEU A 160 1.93 -0.56 0.18
C LEU A 160 0.52 -0.60 -0.42
N PRO A 161 0.38 -0.97 -1.70
CA PRO A 161 -0.92 -1.04 -2.34
C PRO A 161 -1.78 -2.09 -1.64
N THR A 162 -2.91 -1.66 -1.09
CA THR A 162 -4.03 -2.57 -0.86
C THR A 162 -4.51 -3.01 -2.24
N ARG A 163 -4.25 -4.28 -2.57
CA ARG A 163 -4.83 -4.94 -3.74
C ARG A 163 -6.36 -4.86 -3.69
#